data_AF-A0AA39UL66-F1
#
_entry.id   AF-A0AA39UL66-F1
#
_cell.length_a   1.000
_cell.length_b   1.000
_cell.length_c   1.000
_cell.angle_alpha   90.00
_cell.angle_beta   90.00
_cell.angle_gamma   90.00
#
_symmetry.space_group_name_H-M   'P 1'
#
loop_
_entity.id
_entity.type
_entity.pdbx_description
1 polymer ?
#
loop_
_entity_poly.entity_id
_entity_poly.type
_entity_poly.pdbx_seq_one_letter_code
_entity_poly.pdbx_strand_id
1 'polypeptide(L)'
;WRRCYSSLTEYDSKIVSSWTDEMNMVLIFASLYSAVVTAFLIESYQQLSVDPVEALLFRISSQLDPSANSSSFKPSYAPSNSDVAINAARFSSLVLALSAVLIAILVKQWLYHYSWMNSSMSEQPPRVAMALRHLSYISLTSGMIYYSVVCPALLLIVSLFLFFAGLVILLWTLNAIIAGLVTILTSCTTVYFLVTTIAPSFNPNSICRSSQAW
;
A
#
# COMPACT_ATOMS: atom_id res chain seq x y z
N TRP A 1 1.93 -33.15 29.95
CA TRP A 1 3.09 -32.39 29.44
C TRP A 1 3.32 -32.55 27.94
N ARG A 2 3.68 -33.74 27.42
CA ARG A 2 3.95 -33.93 25.97
C ARG A 2 2.77 -33.59 25.05
N ARG A 3 1.54 -34.04 25.37
CA ARG A 3 0.30 -33.67 24.63
C ARG A 3 -0.02 -32.16 24.68
N CYS A 4 0.31 -31.50 25.79
CA CYS A 4 0.08 -30.06 25.94
C CYS A 4 1.05 -29.29 25.04
N TYR A 5 2.34 -29.66 25.06
CA TYR A 5 3.36 -29.08 24.19
C TYR A 5 3.01 -29.25 22.71
N SER A 6 2.59 -30.45 22.28
CA SER A 6 2.22 -30.69 20.88
C SER A 6 1.02 -29.86 20.41
N SER A 7 -0.01 -29.74 21.26
CA SER A 7 -1.22 -28.95 20.94
C SER A 7 -0.88 -27.47 20.82
N LEU A 8 -0.01 -26.99 21.70
CA LEU A 8 0.48 -25.63 21.71
C LEU A 8 1.36 -25.32 20.49
N THR A 9 2.26 -26.23 20.08
CA THR A 9 3.11 -26.02 18.89
C THR A 9 2.30 -26.00 17.60
N GLU A 10 1.25 -26.82 17.53
CA GLU A 10 0.31 -26.80 16.42
C GLU A 10 -0.43 -25.47 16.32
N TYR A 11 -0.85 -24.90 17.45
CA TYR A 11 -1.48 -23.58 17.50
C TYR A 11 -0.55 -22.47 17.01
N ASP A 12 0.70 -22.42 17.49
CA ASP A 12 1.67 -21.41 17.04
C ASP A 12 1.97 -21.55 15.54
N SER A 13 2.10 -22.78 15.05
CA SER A 13 2.31 -23.05 13.63
C SER A 13 1.15 -22.54 12.78
N LYS A 14 -0.10 -22.69 13.24
CA LYS A 14 -1.29 -22.14 12.57
C LYS A 14 -1.27 -20.62 12.52
N ILE A 15 -0.90 -19.94 13.61
CA ILE A 15 -0.77 -18.47 13.61
C ILE A 15 0.30 -18.01 12.63
N VAL A 16 1.50 -18.60 12.70
CA VAL A 16 2.64 -18.25 11.85
C VAL A 16 2.30 -18.47 10.38
N SER A 17 1.63 -19.58 10.05
CA SER A 17 1.15 -19.86 8.68
C SER A 17 0.15 -18.80 8.23
N SER A 18 -0.86 -18.50 9.06
CA SER A 18 -1.89 -17.51 8.73
C SER A 18 -1.32 -16.13 8.45
N TRP A 19 -0.40 -15.63 9.30
CA TRP A 19 0.22 -14.33 9.08
C TRP A 19 1.17 -14.35 7.87
N THR A 20 1.86 -15.47 7.62
CA THR A 20 2.69 -15.62 6.42
C THR A 20 1.85 -15.55 5.14
N ASP A 21 0.69 -16.20 5.13
CA ASP A 21 -0.25 -16.18 4.01
C ASP A 21 -0.84 -14.78 3.79
N GLU A 22 -1.20 -14.08 4.87
CA GLU A 22 -1.64 -12.68 4.81
C GLU A 22 -0.56 -11.77 4.21
N MET A 23 0.69 -11.91 4.65
CA MET A 23 1.81 -11.15 4.08
C MET A 23 2.02 -11.48 2.60
N ASN A 24 1.95 -12.77 2.21
CA ASN A 24 2.05 -13.15 0.81
C ASN A 24 0.96 -12.49 -0.05
N MET A 25 -0.28 -12.43 0.45
CA MET A 25 -1.36 -11.72 -0.24
C MET A 25 -1.06 -10.24 -0.39
N VAL A 26 -0.63 -9.57 0.69
CA VAL A 26 -0.20 -8.16 0.65
C VAL A 26 0.88 -7.93 -0.40
N LEU A 27 1.92 -8.78 -0.46
CA LEU A 27 2.99 -8.66 -1.46
C LEU A 27 2.45 -8.79 -2.90
N ILE A 28 1.56 -9.75 -3.15
CA ILE A 28 0.97 -9.96 -4.48
C ILE A 28 0.13 -8.74 -4.89
N PHE A 29 -0.75 -8.28 -4.00
CA PHE A 29 -1.59 -7.10 -4.24
C PHE A 29 -0.74 -5.85 -4.45
N ALA A 30 0.27 -5.61 -3.63
CA ALA A 30 1.17 -4.48 -3.77
C ALA A 30 1.93 -4.50 -5.10
N SER A 31 2.37 -5.68 -5.55
CA SER A 31 3.08 -5.83 -6.82
C SER A 31 2.19 -5.51 -8.01
N LEU A 32 0.97 -6.04 -8.03
CA LEU A 32 -0.03 -5.74 -9.06
C LEU A 32 -0.40 -4.25 -9.05
N TYR A 33 -0.65 -3.71 -7.87
CA TYR A 33 -0.96 -2.30 -7.67
C TYR A 33 0.17 -1.40 -8.17
N SER A 34 1.42 -1.70 -7.81
CA SER A 34 2.58 -0.92 -8.26
C SER A 34 2.73 -0.97 -9.78
N ALA A 35 2.45 -2.09 -10.44
CA ALA A 35 2.47 -2.19 -11.89
C ALA A 35 1.43 -1.24 -12.55
N VAL A 36 0.20 -1.24 -12.04
CA VAL A 36 -0.85 -0.32 -12.49
C VAL A 36 -0.44 1.14 -12.26
N VAL A 37 -0.02 1.49 -11.04
CA VAL A 37 0.38 2.86 -10.70
C VAL A 37 1.57 3.34 -11.55
N THR A 38 2.51 2.45 -11.88
CA THR A 38 3.68 2.78 -12.72
C THR A 38 3.26 3.21 -14.12
N ALA A 39 2.23 2.60 -14.70
CA ALA A 39 1.70 3.02 -16.00
C ALA A 39 1.17 4.46 -15.97
N PHE A 40 0.43 4.83 -14.91
CA PHE A 40 -0.04 6.21 -14.71
C PHE A 40 1.10 7.19 -14.34
N LEU A 41 2.16 6.69 -13.72
CA LEU A 41 3.35 7.49 -13.41
C LEU A 41 4.09 7.89 -14.68
N ILE A 42 4.19 7.01 -15.67
CA ILE A 42 4.82 7.31 -16.97
C ILE A 42 4.06 8.45 -17.68
N GLU A 43 2.74 8.38 -17.71
CA GLU A 43 1.88 9.45 -18.24
C GLU A 43 2.02 10.77 -17.45
N SER A 44 2.10 10.66 -16.12
CA SER A 44 2.35 11.81 -15.23
C SER A 44 3.69 12.51 -15.52
N TYR A 45 4.75 11.74 -15.79
CA TYR A 45 6.05 12.31 -16.18
C TYR A 45 5.97 13.07 -17.49
N GLN A 46 5.19 12.57 -18.46
CA GLN A 46 4.97 13.29 -19.72
C GLN A 46 4.22 14.60 -19.52
N GLN A 47 3.22 14.63 -18.62
CA GLN A 47 2.51 15.86 -18.26
C GLN A 47 3.34 16.87 -17.48
N LEU A 48 4.43 16.45 -16.82
CA LEU A 48 5.35 17.35 -16.11
C LEU A 48 6.52 17.81 -16.95
N SER A 49 6.85 17.08 -18.02
CA SER A 49 7.89 17.45 -18.96
C SER A 49 7.34 18.38 -20.03
N VAL A 50 8.05 19.47 -20.31
CA VAL A 50 7.78 20.30 -21.49
C VAL A 50 7.87 19.41 -22.72
N ASP A 51 6.81 19.39 -23.54
CA ASP A 51 6.79 18.59 -24.76
C ASP A 51 8.01 19.00 -25.61
N PRO A 52 8.89 18.06 -26.00
CA PRO A 52 10.04 18.36 -26.84
C PRO A 52 9.65 19.08 -28.13
N VAL A 53 8.42 18.89 -28.61
CA VAL A 53 7.85 19.61 -29.76
C VAL A 53 7.55 21.07 -29.40
N GLU A 54 6.97 21.36 -28.23
CA GLU A 54 6.77 22.75 -27.76
C GLU A 54 8.10 23.46 -27.53
N ALA A 55 9.10 22.77 -26.97
CA ALA A 55 10.45 23.31 -26.79
C ALA A 55 11.15 23.61 -28.14
N LEU A 56 10.95 22.74 -29.14
CA LEU A 56 11.46 22.95 -30.50
C LEU A 56 10.73 24.07 -31.22
N LEU A 57 9.40 24.11 -31.16
CA LEU A 57 8.59 25.18 -31.72
C LEU A 57 8.93 26.53 -31.09
N PHE A 58 9.18 26.56 -29.78
CA PHE A 58 9.68 27.74 -29.09
C PHE A 58 11.06 28.18 -29.60
N ARG A 59 12.00 27.25 -29.78
CA ARG A 59 13.30 27.57 -30.39
C ARG A 59 13.15 28.10 -31.81
N ILE A 60 12.33 27.46 -32.63
CA ILE A 60 12.08 27.86 -34.01
C ILE A 60 11.44 29.26 -34.03
N SER A 61 10.41 29.52 -33.22
CA SER A 61 9.77 30.84 -33.14
C SER A 61 10.76 31.94 -32.70
N SER A 62 11.65 31.63 -31.75
CA SER A 62 12.70 32.56 -31.31
C SER A 62 13.78 32.83 -32.37
N GLN A 63 13.95 31.93 -33.34
CA GLN A 63 14.87 32.11 -34.47
C GLN A 63 14.24 32.87 -35.64
N LEU A 64 12.92 32.81 -35.79
CA LEU A 64 12.17 33.48 -36.86
C LEU A 64 11.90 34.97 -36.59
N ASP A 65 11.91 35.42 -35.32
CA ASP A 65 11.79 36.84 -34.97
C ASP A 65 12.91 37.30 -34.01
N PRO A 66 14.06 37.73 -34.55
CA PRO A 66 15.19 38.23 -33.75
C PRO A 66 14.94 39.61 -33.12
N SER A 67 13.82 40.28 -33.46
CA SER A 67 13.46 41.62 -32.99
C SER A 67 12.44 41.64 -31.84
N ALA A 68 11.72 40.52 -31.64
CA ALA A 68 10.94 40.29 -30.44
C ALA A 68 11.89 40.07 -29.26
N ASN A 69 11.92 41.03 -28.32
CA ASN A 69 12.70 40.96 -27.08
C ASN A 69 12.70 39.53 -26.50
N SER A 70 13.89 38.91 -26.50
CA SER A 70 14.18 37.55 -26.01
C SER A 70 13.86 37.32 -24.52
N SER A 71 13.34 38.34 -23.83
CA SER A 71 12.89 38.31 -22.45
C SER A 71 11.39 38.13 -22.27
N SER A 72 10.56 38.34 -23.32
CA SER A 72 9.09 38.41 -23.14
C SER A 72 8.35 37.12 -23.46
N PHE A 73 8.95 36.22 -24.22
CA PHE A 73 8.45 34.87 -24.45
C PHE A 73 9.38 33.89 -23.76
N LYS A 74 9.21 33.69 -22.45
CA LYS A 74 9.54 32.39 -21.86
C LYS A 74 8.21 31.65 -21.73
N PRO A 75 8.04 30.42 -22.24
CA PRO A 75 6.93 29.61 -21.80
C PRO A 75 7.15 29.42 -20.30
N SER A 76 6.41 30.17 -19.49
CA SER A 76 6.34 29.91 -18.06
C SER A 76 5.52 28.65 -17.93
N TYR A 77 6.18 27.51 -18.11
CA TYR A 77 5.61 26.21 -17.83
C TYR A 77 5.55 26.07 -16.31
N ALA A 78 4.58 26.77 -15.71
CA ALA A 78 4.20 26.61 -14.33
C ALA A 78 3.09 25.55 -14.34
N PRO A 79 3.35 24.31 -13.88
CA PRO A 79 2.31 23.30 -13.80
C PRO A 79 1.15 23.83 -12.95
N SER A 80 -0.08 23.54 -13.34
CA SER A 80 -1.25 23.96 -12.56
C SER A 80 -1.15 23.37 -11.15
N ASN A 81 -1.60 24.12 -10.14
CA ASN A 81 -1.64 23.61 -8.76
C ASN A 81 -2.38 22.26 -8.66
N SER A 82 -3.34 22.03 -9.56
CA SER A 82 -4.05 20.76 -9.69
C SER A 82 -3.15 19.62 -10.19
N ASP A 83 -2.31 19.85 -11.21
CA ASP A 83 -1.37 18.84 -11.73
C ASP A 83 -0.34 18.46 -10.66
N VAL A 84 0.18 19.44 -9.92
CA VAL A 84 1.12 19.17 -8.81
C VAL A 84 0.45 18.30 -7.74
N ALA A 85 -0.79 18.61 -7.35
CA ALA A 85 -1.52 17.84 -6.33
C ALA A 85 -1.84 16.41 -6.79
N ILE A 86 -2.27 16.24 -8.04
CA ILE A 86 -2.54 14.93 -8.65
C ILE A 86 -1.29 14.05 -8.62
N ASN A 87 -0.17 14.60 -9.05
CA ASN A 87 1.08 13.86 -9.15
C ASN A 87 1.65 13.56 -7.77
N ALA A 88 1.61 14.52 -6.85
CA ALA A 88 1.98 14.28 -5.45
C ALA A 88 1.13 13.16 -4.82
N ALA A 89 -0.19 13.12 -5.06
CA ALA A 89 -1.05 12.05 -4.56
C ALA A 89 -0.67 10.68 -5.14
N ARG A 90 -0.36 10.59 -6.45
CA ARG A 90 0.08 9.34 -7.08
C ARG A 90 1.44 8.86 -6.59
N PHE A 91 2.43 9.73 -6.53
CA PHE A 91 3.75 9.38 -5.97
C PHE A 91 3.62 8.95 -4.51
N SER A 92 2.83 9.66 -3.70
CA SER A 92 2.57 9.29 -2.31
C SER A 92 1.92 7.92 -2.19
N SER A 93 0.95 7.62 -3.06
CA SER A 93 0.29 6.31 -3.09
C SER A 93 1.31 5.19 -3.36
N LEU A 94 2.21 5.37 -4.33
CA LEU A 94 3.23 4.38 -4.66
C LEU A 94 4.21 4.18 -3.50
N VAL A 95 4.68 5.26 -2.87
CA VAL A 95 5.56 5.19 -1.70
C VAL A 95 4.91 4.43 -0.55
N LEU A 96 3.63 4.68 -0.27
CA LEU A 96 2.88 3.95 0.75
C LEU A 96 2.79 2.45 0.43
N ALA A 97 2.54 2.07 -0.82
CA ALA A 97 2.50 0.67 -1.21
C ALA A 97 3.87 -0.02 -1.09
N LEU A 98 4.97 0.65 -1.47
CA LEU A 98 6.31 0.12 -1.28
C LEU A 98 6.66 -0.02 0.21
N SER A 99 6.24 0.94 1.05
CA SER A 99 6.44 0.81 2.49
C SER A 99 5.65 -0.36 3.09
N ALA A 100 4.44 -0.65 2.60
CA ALA A 100 3.70 -1.85 2.98
C ALA A 100 4.45 -3.13 2.60
N VAL A 101 5.05 -3.19 1.40
CA VAL A 101 5.90 -4.32 0.97
C VAL A 101 7.09 -4.50 1.91
N LEU A 102 7.80 -3.42 2.24
CA LEU A 102 8.95 -3.47 3.14
C LEU A 102 8.56 -4.03 4.52
N ILE A 103 7.46 -3.53 5.11
CA ILE A 103 6.98 -4.03 6.40
C ILE A 103 6.56 -5.50 6.30
N ALA A 104 5.85 -5.89 5.24
CA ALA A 104 5.43 -7.28 5.06
C ALA A 104 6.62 -8.25 4.91
N ILE A 105 7.69 -7.83 4.24
CA ILE A 105 8.95 -8.60 4.16
C ILE A 105 9.59 -8.74 5.55
N LEU A 106 9.65 -7.66 6.34
CA LEU A 106 10.19 -7.70 7.71
C LEU A 106 9.39 -8.65 8.61
N VAL A 107 8.06 -8.59 8.56
CA VAL A 107 7.18 -9.51 9.29
C VAL A 107 7.46 -10.97 8.90
N LYS A 108 7.58 -11.26 7.59
CA LYS A 108 7.94 -12.62 7.13
C LYS A 108 9.30 -13.06 7.67
N GLN A 109 10.29 -12.18 7.72
CA GLN A 109 11.60 -12.50 8.29
C GLN A 109 11.49 -12.85 9.78
N TRP A 110 10.70 -12.09 10.56
CA TRP A 110 10.47 -12.38 11.97
C TRP A 110 9.72 -13.70 12.19
N LEU A 111 8.69 -13.96 11.39
CA LEU A 111 7.92 -15.21 11.43
C LEU A 111 8.79 -16.43 11.09
N TYR A 112 9.64 -16.30 10.07
CA TYR A 112 10.60 -17.33 9.71
C TYR A 112 11.59 -17.58 10.84
N HIS A 113 12.16 -16.52 11.42
CA HIS A 113 13.09 -16.64 12.54
C HIS A 113 12.44 -17.32 13.76
N TYR A 114 11.19 -16.96 14.06
CA TYR A 114 10.42 -17.59 15.13
C TYR A 114 10.20 -19.09 14.88
N SER A 115 9.78 -19.47 13.67
CA SER A 115 9.60 -20.88 13.29
C SER A 115 10.89 -21.67 13.38
N TRP A 116 12.00 -21.09 12.90
CA TRP A 116 13.32 -21.69 12.97
C TRP A 116 13.73 -21.95 14.43
N MET A 117 13.64 -20.94 15.29
CA MET A 117 13.99 -21.04 16.71
C MET A 117 13.19 -22.14 17.42
N ASN A 118 11.86 -22.19 17.22
CA ASN A 118 11.01 -23.21 17.81
C ASN A 118 11.33 -24.63 17.32
N SER A 119 11.72 -24.79 16.05
CA SER A 119 12.11 -26.09 15.49
C SER A 119 13.39 -26.63 16.14
N SER A 120 14.41 -25.77 16.32
CA SER A 120 15.68 -26.14 16.97
C SER A 120 15.51 -26.47 18.46
N MET A 121 14.48 -25.91 19.12
CA MET A 121 14.20 -26.15 20.54
C MET A 121 13.44 -27.45 20.83
N SER A 122 12.90 -28.11 19.79
CA SER A 122 12.22 -29.40 19.95
C SER A 122 13.15 -30.53 20.40
N GLU A 123 14.47 -30.37 20.28
CA GLU A 123 15.47 -31.38 20.71
C GLU A 123 15.79 -31.31 22.21
N GLN A 124 15.33 -30.27 22.91
CA GLN A 124 15.61 -30.07 24.33
C GLN A 124 14.64 -30.85 25.25
N PRO A 125 15.01 -31.08 26.52
CA PRO A 125 14.09 -31.68 27.49
C PRO A 125 12.77 -30.89 27.56
N PRO A 126 11.61 -31.57 27.66
CA PRO A 126 10.28 -30.98 27.41
C PRO A 126 9.89 -29.84 28.36
N ARG A 127 10.54 -29.75 29.54
CA ARG A 127 10.34 -28.64 30.49
C ARG A 127 11.04 -27.36 30.04
N VAL A 128 12.26 -27.48 29.51
CA VAL A 128 13.07 -26.35 29.04
C VAL A 128 12.53 -25.83 27.71
N ALA A 129 12.16 -26.73 26.80
CA ALA A 129 11.53 -26.38 25.52
C ALA A 129 10.21 -25.59 25.72
N MET A 130 9.39 -25.96 26.71
CA MET A 130 8.17 -25.23 27.08
C MET A 130 8.47 -23.81 27.58
N ALA A 131 9.46 -23.64 28.44
CA ALA A 131 9.80 -22.33 29.02
C ALA A 131 10.34 -21.37 27.95
N LEU A 132 11.23 -21.84 27.08
CA LEU A 132 11.79 -21.03 25.99
C LEU A 132 10.73 -20.66 24.94
N ARG A 133 9.89 -21.61 24.56
CA ARG A 133 8.73 -21.36 23.68
C ARG A 133 7.80 -20.30 24.29
N HIS A 134 7.53 -20.36 25.59
CA HIS A 134 6.68 -19.36 26.24
C HIS A 134 7.27 -17.95 26.14
N LEU A 135 8.57 -17.79 26.35
CA LEU A 135 9.28 -16.52 26.18
C LEU A 135 9.24 -16.03 24.72
N SER A 136 9.46 -16.94 23.76
CA SER A 136 9.36 -16.61 22.33
C SER A 136 7.93 -16.24 21.93
N TYR A 137 6.91 -16.90 22.49
CA TYR A 137 5.51 -16.58 22.24
C TYR A 137 5.14 -15.20 22.79
N ILE A 138 5.58 -14.86 24.00
CA ILE A 138 5.41 -13.51 24.57
C ILE A 138 6.04 -12.46 23.63
N SER A 139 7.21 -12.76 23.07
CA SER A 139 7.86 -11.90 22.08
C SER A 139 7.02 -11.77 20.80
N LEU A 140 6.49 -12.89 20.27
CA LEU A 140 5.62 -12.91 19.09
C LEU A 140 4.31 -12.12 19.28
N THR A 141 3.73 -12.19 20.48
CA THR A 141 2.52 -11.44 20.85
C THR A 141 2.82 -10.05 21.39
N SER A 142 4.06 -9.57 21.29
CA SER A 142 4.38 -8.19 21.61
C SER A 142 3.57 -7.28 20.69
N GLY A 143 2.97 -6.22 21.25
CA GLY A 143 2.10 -5.30 20.50
C GLY A 143 2.77 -4.79 19.22
N MET A 144 4.09 -4.59 19.24
CA MET A 144 4.86 -4.15 18.06
C MET A 144 4.77 -5.13 16.88
N ILE A 145 4.84 -6.44 17.12
CA ILE A 145 4.74 -7.45 16.05
C ILE A 145 3.31 -7.51 15.53
N TYR A 146 2.33 -7.49 16.44
CA TYR A 146 0.92 -7.46 16.07
C TYR A 146 0.58 -6.27 15.18
N TYR A 147 0.96 -5.04 15.58
CA TYR A 147 0.76 -3.85 14.76
C TYR A 147 1.49 -3.96 13.42
N SER A 148 2.69 -4.53 13.39
CA SER A 148 3.46 -4.71 12.16
C SER A 148 2.83 -5.71 11.19
N VAL A 149 2.08 -6.72 11.66
CA VAL A 149 1.32 -7.65 10.82
C VAL A 149 0.11 -6.96 10.19
N VAL A 150 -0.58 -6.13 10.95
CA VAL A 150 -1.80 -5.42 10.51
C VAL A 150 -1.50 -4.23 9.60
N CYS A 151 -0.42 -3.51 9.89
CA CYS A 151 -0.03 -2.25 9.25
C CYS A 151 0.10 -2.33 7.71
N PRO A 152 0.76 -3.33 7.10
CA PRO A 152 0.90 -3.45 5.65
C PRO A 152 -0.42 -3.42 4.87
N ALA A 153 -1.44 -4.15 5.35
CA ALA A 153 -2.75 -4.18 4.72
C ALA A 153 -3.41 -2.79 4.78
N LEU A 154 -3.32 -2.10 5.92
CA LEU A 154 -3.86 -0.75 6.08
C LEU A 154 -3.17 0.26 5.17
N LEU A 155 -1.84 0.22 5.05
CA LEU A 155 -1.10 1.11 4.17
C LEU A 155 -1.47 0.91 2.70
N LEU A 156 -1.70 -0.34 2.26
CA LEU A 156 -2.18 -0.61 0.90
C LEU A 156 -3.59 -0.07 0.67
N ILE A 157 -4.49 -0.22 1.63
CA ILE A 157 -5.85 0.32 1.52
C ILE A 157 -5.81 1.86 1.41
N VAL A 158 -5.05 2.52 2.28
CA VAL A 158 -4.87 3.98 2.22
C VAL A 158 -4.26 4.40 0.90
N SER A 159 -3.23 3.70 0.44
CA SER A 159 -2.59 3.92 -0.86
C SER A 159 -3.60 3.83 -2.00
N LEU A 160 -4.43 2.78 -2.03
CA LEU A 160 -5.44 2.55 -3.06
C LEU A 160 -6.45 3.70 -3.16
N PHE A 161 -6.97 4.18 -2.03
CA PHE A 161 -7.89 5.32 -2.01
C PHE A 161 -7.22 6.62 -2.45
N LEU A 162 -5.95 6.83 -2.06
CA LEU A 162 -5.17 7.99 -2.49
C LEU A 162 -4.98 7.99 -4.01
N PHE A 163 -4.73 6.81 -4.60
CA PHE A 163 -4.61 6.64 -6.04
C PHE A 163 -5.95 6.87 -6.76
N PHE A 164 -7.05 6.34 -6.25
CA PHE A 164 -8.39 6.61 -6.81
C PHE A 164 -8.74 8.10 -6.80
N ALA A 165 -8.40 8.82 -5.73
CA ALA A 165 -8.58 10.27 -5.68
C ALA A 165 -7.78 10.96 -6.80
N GLY A 166 -6.50 10.63 -6.95
CA GLY A 166 -5.66 11.17 -8.04
C GLY A 166 -6.14 10.78 -9.44
N LEU A 167 -6.73 9.59 -9.62
CA LEU A 167 -7.31 9.13 -10.88
C LEU A 167 -8.57 9.92 -11.22
N VAL A 168 -9.50 10.06 -10.28
CA VAL A 168 -10.74 10.82 -10.46
C VAL A 168 -10.44 12.25 -10.88
N ILE A 169 -9.54 12.94 -10.18
CA ILE A 169 -9.21 14.34 -10.50
C ILE A 169 -8.66 14.47 -11.93
N LEU A 170 -7.81 13.55 -12.39
CA LEU A 170 -7.32 13.56 -13.78
C LEU A 170 -8.42 13.28 -14.80
N LEU A 171 -9.31 12.34 -14.52
CA LEU A 171 -10.40 12.07 -15.47
C LEU A 171 -11.29 13.30 -15.66
N TRP A 172 -11.50 14.09 -14.60
CA TRP A 172 -12.22 15.36 -14.70
C TRP A 172 -11.52 16.41 -15.57
N THR A 173 -10.18 16.39 -15.66
CA THR A 173 -9.46 17.30 -16.57
C THR A 173 -9.49 16.82 -18.02
N LEU A 174 -9.70 15.52 -18.26
CA LEU A 174 -9.66 14.91 -19.59
C LEU A 174 -11.05 14.79 -20.25
N ASN A 175 -12.04 14.23 -19.54
CA ASN A 175 -13.40 14.07 -20.06
C ASN A 175 -14.44 13.89 -18.95
N ALA A 176 -15.41 14.81 -18.88
CA ALA A 176 -16.44 14.81 -17.83
C ALA A 176 -17.36 13.57 -17.83
N ILE A 177 -17.62 12.95 -18.99
CA ILE A 177 -18.51 11.78 -19.09
C ILE A 177 -17.81 10.56 -18.48
N ILE A 178 -16.56 10.31 -18.88
CA ILE A 178 -15.75 9.20 -18.36
C ILE A 178 -15.47 9.41 -16.86
N ALA A 179 -15.19 10.65 -16.46
CA ALA A 179 -15.03 11.01 -15.05
C ALA A 179 -16.27 10.70 -14.22
N GLY A 180 -17.46 11.08 -14.70
CA GLY A 180 -18.73 10.78 -14.05
C GLY A 180 -18.91 9.28 -13.79
N LEU A 181 -18.67 8.44 -14.79
CA LEU A 181 -18.79 6.98 -14.64
C LEU A 181 -17.79 6.42 -13.61
N VAL A 182 -16.53 6.82 -13.67
CA VAL A 182 -15.50 6.33 -12.76
C VAL A 182 -15.71 6.84 -11.33
N THR A 183 -16.20 8.07 -11.15
CA THR A 183 -16.52 8.61 -9.82
C THR A 183 -17.65 7.85 -9.14
N ILE A 184 -18.70 7.47 -9.87
CA ILE A 184 -19.81 6.66 -9.34
C ILE A 184 -19.30 5.29 -8.89
N LEU A 185 -18.49 4.63 -9.72
CA LEU A 185 -17.92 3.32 -9.40
C LEU A 185 -17.00 3.39 -8.16
N THR A 186 -16.14 4.39 -8.12
CA THR A 186 -15.22 4.62 -7.00
C THR A 186 -15.99 4.92 -5.71
N SER A 187 -16.99 5.80 -5.79
CA SER A 187 -17.84 6.18 -4.66
C SER A 187 -18.59 4.97 -4.10
N CYS A 188 -19.21 4.16 -4.96
CA CYS A 188 -19.90 2.93 -4.57
C CYS A 188 -18.95 1.98 -3.81
N THR A 189 -17.74 1.79 -4.33
CA THR A 189 -16.71 0.95 -3.70
C THR A 189 -16.29 1.49 -2.33
N THR A 190 -16.07 2.80 -2.21
CA THR A 190 -15.74 3.45 -0.94
C THR A 190 -16.86 3.30 0.09
N VAL A 191 -18.11 3.50 -0.31
CA VAL A 191 -19.28 3.34 0.58
C VAL A 191 -19.38 1.89 1.05
N TYR A 192 -19.26 0.92 0.15
CA TYR A 192 -19.25 -0.50 0.52
C TYR A 192 -18.15 -0.81 1.55
N PHE A 193 -16.92 -0.36 1.31
CA PHE A 193 -15.80 -0.55 2.23
C PHE A 193 -16.07 0.07 3.62
N LEU A 194 -16.56 1.31 3.67
CA LEU A 194 -16.89 1.99 4.92
C LEU A 194 -18.02 1.28 5.66
N VAL A 195 -19.07 0.85 4.97
CA VAL A 195 -20.17 0.07 5.57
C VAL A 195 -19.62 -1.22 6.17
N THR A 196 -18.79 -1.97 5.45
CA THR A 196 -18.24 -3.23 5.98
C THR A 196 -17.26 -3.03 7.14
N THR A 197 -16.54 -1.91 7.17
CA THR A 197 -15.55 -1.60 8.21
C THR A 197 -16.20 -1.03 9.47
N ILE A 198 -17.26 -0.22 9.31
CA ILE A 198 -17.94 0.47 10.41
C ILE A 198 -19.12 -0.36 10.95
N ALA A 199 -19.82 -1.15 10.14
CA ALA A 199 -20.95 -1.99 10.60
C ALA A 199 -20.64 -2.87 11.84
N PRO A 200 -19.43 -3.46 12.00
CA PRO A 200 -19.09 -4.24 13.17
C PRO A 200 -18.97 -3.43 14.46
N SER A 201 -18.80 -2.10 14.36
CA SER A 201 -18.73 -1.21 15.53
C SER A 201 -20.10 -0.95 16.17
N PHE A 202 -21.19 -1.12 15.42
CA PHE A 202 -22.55 -0.85 15.90
C PHE A 202 -23.31 -2.11 16.34
N ASN A 203 -22.85 -3.31 15.97
CA ASN A 203 -23.47 -4.56 16.37
C ASN A 203 -22.45 -5.51 17.01
N PRO A 204 -22.46 -5.68 18.35
CA PRO A 204 -21.49 -6.52 19.07
C PRO A 204 -21.56 -8.02 18.70
N ASN A 205 -22.58 -8.47 17.97
CA ASN A 205 -22.77 -9.86 17.55
C ASN A 205 -22.53 -10.11 16.05
N SER A 206 -22.01 -9.14 15.29
CA SER A 206 -21.77 -9.29 13.85
C SER A 206 -20.48 -10.07 13.55
N ILE A 207 -20.59 -11.11 12.71
CA ILE A 207 -19.47 -11.91 12.16
C ILE A 207 -18.47 -11.05 11.36
N CYS A 208 -18.88 -9.85 10.92
CA CYS A 208 -18.03 -8.95 10.15
C CYS A 208 -16.99 -8.18 10.97
N ARG A 209 -16.83 -8.47 12.27
CA ARG A 209 -15.76 -7.90 13.11
C ARG A 209 -14.41 -8.41 12.57
N SER A 210 -13.82 -7.64 11.67
CA SER A 210 -12.62 -8.00 10.92
C SER A 210 -11.50 -8.41 11.88
N SER A 211 -10.63 -9.32 11.43
CA SER A 211 -9.51 -9.88 12.20
C SER A 211 -8.52 -8.84 12.73
N GLN A 212 -8.68 -7.56 12.36
CA GLN A 212 -7.86 -6.43 12.77
C GLN A 212 -8.35 -5.79 14.10
N ALA A 213 -9.41 -6.32 14.69
CA ALA A 213 -9.98 -5.87 15.98
C ALA A 213 -9.75 -6.87 17.13
N TRP A 214 -8.75 -7.74 17.01
CA TRP A 214 -8.22 -8.53 18.12
C TRP A 214 -7.03 -7.85 18.80
#